data_AF-A0A2R7YV50-F1
#
_entry.id   AF-A0A2R7YV50-F1
#
_cell.length_a   1.000
_cell.length_b   1.000
_cell.length_c   1.000
_cell.angle_alpha   90.00
_cell.angle_beta   90.00
_cell.angle_gamma   90.00
#
_symmetry.space_group_name_H-M   'P 1'
#
loop_
_entity.id
_entity.type
_entity.pdbx_description
1 polymer ?
#
loop_
_entity_poly.entity_id
_entity_poly.type
_entity_poly.pdbx_seq_one_letter_code
_entity_poly.pdbx_strand_id
1 'polypeptide(L)'
;MATFVSGPVRVTVPATSANLGPGFDSLGLALSLRDTLSAEVTGEGLTVEVTGAGADDVPLDESHLVVRSMRAAFAAMDAEPSGLTLRCTNVIPHGRGLGSSSAAIVGGVTLARALVAGGQLLLDDESLFRLAADIEGHPDNVAPAFYGGFVISGREDDDWYAVPAGVDPRVGAVVYVPPTPVETRVARGLLPEVVPHADAAANSGRAALLVAALAGRPEHLLAATRDYLHQEQREPAMPESLALVHALRADGIAAVVSGAGPTVLAFTAGNDRELVARAPRGWACHALSVEAAGALVGD
;
A
#
# COMPACT_ATOMS: atom_id res chain seq x y z
N MET A 1 2.84 -26.32 23.15
CA MET A 1 1.59 -25.55 22.97
C MET A 1 1.96 -24.09 23.04
N ALA A 2 1.69 -23.34 21.97
CA ALA A 2 1.87 -21.90 21.97
C ALA A 2 1.00 -21.26 23.08
N THR A 3 1.50 -20.19 23.67
CA THR A 3 0.75 -19.38 24.64
C THR A 3 0.29 -18.13 23.91
N PHE A 4 -0.96 -17.71 24.13
CA PHE A 4 -1.50 -16.48 23.57
C PHE A 4 -1.61 -15.41 24.66
N VAL A 5 -1.52 -14.14 24.26
CA VAL A 5 -1.76 -13.00 25.15
C VAL A 5 -3.23 -12.95 25.58
N SER A 6 -3.50 -12.34 26.73
CA SER A 6 -4.88 -12.15 27.21
C SER A 6 -5.51 -10.90 26.61
N GLY A 7 -6.73 -11.02 26.10
CA GLY A 7 -7.50 -9.89 25.57
C GLY A 7 -7.15 -9.52 24.13
N PRO A 8 -7.78 -8.46 23.61
CA PRO A 8 -7.60 -8.04 22.23
C PRO A 8 -6.25 -7.35 22.02
N VAL A 9 -5.63 -7.61 20.88
CA VAL A 9 -4.49 -6.85 20.35
C VAL A 9 -5.00 -5.94 19.24
N ARG A 10 -4.49 -4.71 19.17
CA ARG A 10 -4.82 -3.75 18.11
C ARG A 10 -3.62 -3.47 17.23
N VAL A 11 -3.85 -3.36 15.93
CA VAL A 11 -2.86 -2.95 14.93
C VAL A 11 -3.45 -1.82 14.08
N THR A 12 -2.64 -0.81 13.77
CA THR A 12 -2.98 0.19 12.74
C THR A 12 -2.00 0.10 11.58
N VAL A 13 -2.49 0.17 10.35
CA VAL A 13 -1.68 0.00 9.13
C VAL A 13 -1.96 1.13 8.15
N PRO A 14 -0.93 1.80 7.58
CA PRO A 14 -1.16 2.89 6.65
C PRO A 14 -1.55 2.42 5.26
N ALA A 15 -2.28 3.28 4.54
CA ALA A 15 -2.43 3.25 3.11
C ALA A 15 -1.07 3.41 2.45
N THR A 16 -0.95 2.91 1.22
CA THR A 16 0.27 3.01 0.46
C THR A 16 0.01 3.37 -0.99
N SER A 17 0.93 4.11 -1.59
CA SER A 17 0.97 4.36 -3.02
C SER A 17 2.20 3.68 -3.61
N ALA A 18 1.98 2.79 -4.57
CA ALA A 18 3.04 2.10 -5.29
C ALA A 18 3.34 2.78 -6.63
N ASN A 19 4.42 2.35 -7.28
CA ASN A 19 4.98 2.84 -8.55
C ASN A 19 5.51 4.28 -8.51
N LEU A 20 4.71 5.21 -7.99
CA LEU A 20 5.06 6.64 -7.86
C LEU A 20 5.52 7.27 -9.19
N GLY A 21 4.97 6.81 -10.32
CA GLY A 21 5.45 7.10 -11.66
C GLY A 21 6.36 5.97 -12.17
N PRO A 22 7.65 6.21 -12.43
CA PRO A 22 8.53 5.24 -13.09
C PRO A 22 8.93 4.02 -12.23
N GLY A 23 8.63 4.00 -10.93
CA GLY A 23 9.09 2.98 -9.99
C GLY A 23 8.28 1.68 -10.02
N PHE A 24 7.87 1.25 -11.21
CA PHE A 24 6.96 0.13 -11.41
C PHE A 24 7.38 -1.15 -10.64
N ASP A 25 6.46 -1.73 -9.87
CA ASP A 25 6.66 -2.93 -9.05
C ASP A 25 7.85 -2.87 -8.06
N SER A 26 8.30 -1.65 -7.70
CA SER A 26 9.47 -1.47 -6.81
C SER A 26 9.30 -0.38 -5.76
N LEU A 27 8.85 0.80 -6.16
CA LEU A 27 8.80 1.98 -5.30
C LEU A 27 7.45 2.10 -4.59
N GLY A 28 7.51 2.28 -3.27
CA GLY A 28 6.33 2.37 -2.41
C GLY A 28 6.41 3.52 -1.40
N LEU A 29 5.29 4.17 -1.13
CA LEU A 29 5.19 5.27 -0.17
C LEU A 29 4.01 5.06 0.78
N ALA A 30 4.26 5.12 2.09
CA ALA A 30 3.22 5.10 3.12
C ALA A 30 2.55 6.47 3.26
N LEU A 31 1.23 6.46 3.42
CA LEU A 31 0.39 7.65 3.52
C LEU A 31 -0.37 7.66 4.85
N SER A 32 -0.63 8.84 5.39
CA SER A 32 -1.21 9.05 6.73
C SER A 32 -2.69 8.65 6.90
N LEU A 33 -3.23 7.80 6.04
CA LEU A 33 -4.58 7.23 6.13
C LEU A 33 -4.45 5.80 6.62
N ARG A 34 -5.02 5.44 7.78
CA ARG A 34 -4.73 4.15 8.44
C ARG A 34 -5.98 3.34 8.73
N ASP A 35 -5.96 2.08 8.33
CA ASP A 35 -6.92 1.08 8.83
C ASP A 35 -6.59 0.71 10.27
N THR A 36 -7.61 0.33 11.03
CA THR A 36 -7.46 -0.16 12.41
C THR A 36 -8.06 -1.54 12.53
N LEU A 37 -7.26 -2.51 12.91
CA LEU A 37 -7.65 -3.90 13.08
C LEU A 37 -7.45 -4.30 14.54
N SER A 38 -8.32 -5.13 15.08
CA SER A 38 -8.10 -5.76 16.39
C SER A 38 -8.53 -7.21 16.36
N ALA A 39 -7.77 -8.06 17.04
CA ALA A 39 -8.11 -9.46 17.15
C ALA A 39 -7.88 -9.98 18.57
N GLU A 40 -8.63 -11.02 18.95
CA GLU A 40 -8.56 -11.68 20.25
C GLU A 40 -8.69 -13.20 20.04
N VAL A 41 -7.86 -13.97 20.74
CA VAL A 41 -7.99 -15.43 20.77
C VAL A 41 -9.15 -15.82 21.68
N THR A 42 -10.05 -16.65 21.17
CA THR A 42 -11.23 -17.14 21.90
C THR A 42 -11.19 -18.65 22.06
N GLY A 43 -12.16 -19.22 22.77
CA GLY A 43 -12.22 -20.67 23.03
C GLY A 43 -12.45 -21.51 21.78
N GLU A 44 -13.30 -21.06 20.85
CA GLU A 44 -13.60 -21.74 19.59
C GLU A 44 -14.22 -20.79 18.55
N GLY A 45 -14.17 -21.19 17.29
CA GLY A 45 -14.88 -20.54 16.18
C GLY A 45 -14.22 -19.27 15.65
N LEU A 46 -14.83 -18.67 14.63
CA LEU A 46 -14.37 -17.44 14.00
C LEU A 46 -15.53 -16.43 14.00
N THR A 47 -15.28 -15.23 14.52
CA THR A 47 -16.15 -14.07 14.36
C THR A 47 -15.40 -12.97 13.62
N VAL A 48 -15.96 -12.46 12.52
CA VAL A 48 -15.40 -11.35 11.76
C VAL A 48 -16.41 -10.21 11.70
N GLU A 49 -16.00 -9.03 12.13
CA GLU A 49 -16.79 -7.80 12.05
C GLU A 49 -16.02 -6.73 11.28
N VAL A 50 -16.63 -6.17 10.24
CA VAL A 50 -16.00 -5.14 9.39
C VAL A 50 -16.89 -3.90 9.35
N THR A 51 -16.26 -2.74 9.47
CA THR A 51 -16.91 -1.42 9.40
C THR A 51 -16.10 -0.50 8.50
N GLY A 52 -16.78 0.46 7.86
CA GLY A 52 -16.14 1.43 6.96
C GLY A 52 -15.96 0.90 5.53
N ALA A 53 -14.81 1.16 4.92
CA ALA A 53 -14.55 0.83 3.52
C ALA A 53 -14.67 -0.68 3.26
N GLY A 54 -15.49 -1.04 2.26
CA GLY A 54 -15.68 -2.42 1.82
C GLY A 54 -16.40 -3.33 2.83
N ALA A 55 -17.04 -2.80 3.87
CA ALA A 55 -17.73 -3.59 4.89
C ALA A 55 -18.80 -4.54 4.32
N ASP A 56 -19.46 -4.14 3.24
CA ASP A 56 -20.48 -4.94 2.56
C ASP A 56 -19.91 -5.85 1.46
N ASP A 57 -18.62 -5.70 1.13
CA ASP A 57 -17.98 -6.34 -0.04
C ASP A 57 -17.00 -7.46 0.32
N VAL A 58 -16.56 -7.52 1.60
CA VAL A 58 -15.58 -8.52 2.06
C VAL A 58 -16.26 -9.72 2.73
N PRO A 59 -15.74 -10.94 2.56
CA PRO A 59 -16.31 -12.12 3.21
C PRO A 59 -16.08 -12.06 4.72
N LEU A 60 -17.02 -12.56 5.53
CA LEU A 60 -16.94 -12.56 7.00
C LEU A 60 -16.59 -13.94 7.58
N ASP A 61 -15.86 -14.74 6.81
CA ASP A 61 -15.48 -16.12 7.12
C ASP A 61 -13.97 -16.34 6.95
N GLU A 62 -13.52 -17.61 6.94
CA GLU A 62 -12.11 -17.99 6.77
C GLU A 62 -11.49 -17.51 5.43
N SER A 63 -12.30 -17.08 4.46
CA SER A 63 -11.81 -16.49 3.21
C SER A 63 -11.45 -15.00 3.33
N HIS A 64 -11.79 -14.33 4.44
CA HIS A 64 -11.40 -12.94 4.71
C HIS A 64 -9.87 -12.79 4.66
N LEU A 65 -9.36 -11.81 3.90
CA LEU A 65 -7.93 -11.67 3.64
C LEU A 65 -7.08 -11.50 4.92
N VAL A 66 -7.55 -10.68 5.87
CA VAL A 66 -6.90 -10.55 7.19
C VAL A 66 -6.85 -11.90 7.92
N VAL A 67 -7.94 -12.67 7.92
CA VAL A 67 -8.00 -14.00 8.57
C VAL A 67 -7.00 -14.95 7.89
N ARG A 68 -7.00 -15.03 6.56
CA ARG A 68 -6.03 -15.86 5.81
C ARG A 68 -4.59 -15.49 6.13
N SER A 69 -4.30 -14.19 6.24
CA SER A 69 -2.96 -13.69 6.59
C SER A 69 -2.58 -14.04 8.03
N MET A 70 -3.55 -13.95 8.96
CA MET A 70 -3.37 -14.40 10.34
C MET A 70 -3.08 -15.90 10.42
N ARG A 71 -3.85 -16.73 9.71
CA ARG A 71 -3.63 -18.19 9.62
C ARG A 71 -2.24 -18.53 9.09
N ALA A 72 -1.80 -17.85 8.03
CA ALA A 72 -0.46 -18.05 7.48
C ALA A 72 0.64 -17.74 8.52
N ALA A 73 0.49 -16.66 9.29
CA ALA A 73 1.45 -16.29 10.33
C ALA A 73 1.39 -17.23 11.56
N PHE A 74 0.20 -17.68 11.97
CA PHE A 74 0.06 -18.69 13.03
C PHE A 74 0.73 -20.01 12.63
N ALA A 75 0.52 -20.47 11.39
CA ALA A 75 1.18 -21.65 10.86
C ALA A 75 2.71 -21.50 10.83
N ALA A 76 3.23 -20.32 10.43
CA ALA A 76 4.66 -20.04 10.42
C ALA A 76 5.30 -20.08 11.83
N MET A 77 4.52 -19.84 12.88
CA MET A 77 4.95 -19.90 14.28
C MET A 77 4.58 -21.23 14.99
N ASP A 78 3.95 -22.19 14.29
CA ASP A 78 3.36 -23.41 14.88
C ASP A 78 2.41 -23.11 16.06
N ALA A 79 1.56 -22.08 15.89
CA ALA A 79 0.76 -21.47 16.95
C ALA A 79 -0.70 -21.21 16.55
N GLU A 80 -1.45 -22.27 16.20
CA GLU A 80 -2.86 -22.14 15.80
C GLU A 80 -3.81 -21.97 17.01
N PRO A 81 -4.60 -20.88 17.07
CA PRO A 81 -5.61 -20.70 18.09
C PRO A 81 -6.87 -21.53 17.78
N SER A 82 -7.56 -21.99 18.82
CA SER A 82 -8.83 -22.72 18.70
C SER A 82 -10.00 -21.83 18.27
N GLY A 83 -9.95 -20.53 18.60
CA GLY A 83 -10.93 -19.55 18.16
C GLY A 83 -10.35 -18.15 18.00
N LEU A 84 -11.02 -17.33 17.20
CA LEU A 84 -10.60 -15.96 16.89
C LEU A 84 -11.81 -15.03 16.76
N THR A 85 -11.71 -13.84 17.34
CA THR A 85 -12.55 -12.69 16.97
C THR A 85 -11.69 -11.67 16.27
N LEU A 86 -12.11 -11.22 15.10
CA LEU A 86 -11.48 -10.17 14.30
C LEU A 86 -12.45 -9.00 14.12
N ARG A 87 -11.97 -7.78 14.37
CA ARG A 87 -12.70 -6.54 14.11
C ARG A 87 -11.86 -5.63 13.23
N CYS A 88 -12.45 -5.11 12.17
CA CYS A 88 -11.79 -4.22 11.21
C CYS A 88 -12.57 -2.90 11.09
N THR A 89 -11.85 -1.78 11.22
CA THR A 89 -12.35 -0.43 10.93
C THR A 89 -11.51 0.12 9.79
N ASN A 90 -12.06 0.01 8.58
CA ASN A 90 -11.35 0.32 7.35
C ASN A 90 -11.71 1.73 6.87
N VAL A 91 -10.70 2.52 6.53
CA VAL A 91 -10.82 3.85 5.92
C VAL A 91 -10.07 3.93 4.60
N ILE A 92 -9.19 2.98 4.32
CA ILE A 92 -8.46 2.90 3.04
C ILE A 92 -9.43 2.44 1.95
N PRO A 93 -9.62 3.20 0.85
CA PRO A 93 -10.53 2.81 -0.22
C PRO A 93 -10.10 1.53 -0.96
N HIS A 94 -10.97 0.51 -0.98
CA HIS A 94 -10.71 -0.78 -1.62
C HIS A 94 -10.69 -0.65 -3.16
N GLY A 95 -9.76 -1.35 -3.82
CA GLY A 95 -9.68 -1.36 -5.29
C GLY A 95 -9.46 0.02 -5.92
N ARG A 96 -8.86 0.96 -5.19
CA ARG A 96 -8.57 2.33 -5.65
C ARG A 96 -7.09 2.63 -5.90
N GLY A 97 -6.18 1.69 -5.63
CA GLY A 97 -4.74 1.92 -5.78
C GLY A 97 -4.07 2.56 -4.56
N LEU A 98 -4.69 2.41 -3.37
CA LEU A 98 -4.17 2.90 -2.08
C LEU A 98 -3.70 1.78 -1.13
N GLY A 99 -3.37 0.60 -1.68
CA GLY A 99 -2.72 -0.47 -0.90
C GLY A 99 -3.60 -1.18 0.13
N SER A 100 -4.93 -1.17 -0.01
CA SER A 100 -5.85 -1.80 0.96
C SER A 100 -5.62 -3.32 1.14
N SER A 101 -5.32 -4.07 0.07
CA SER A 101 -4.98 -5.50 0.16
C SER A 101 -3.74 -5.72 1.02
N SER A 102 -2.66 -5.00 0.69
CA SER A 102 -1.39 -5.10 1.39
C SER A 102 -1.50 -4.61 2.84
N ALA A 103 -2.32 -3.59 3.12
CA ALA A 103 -2.61 -3.15 4.48
C ALA A 103 -3.35 -4.24 5.29
N ALA A 104 -4.31 -4.93 4.68
CA ALA A 104 -5.00 -6.06 5.30
C ALA A 104 -4.06 -7.25 5.57
N ILE A 105 -3.16 -7.56 4.64
CA ILE A 105 -2.17 -8.64 4.79
C ILE A 105 -1.19 -8.31 5.91
N VAL A 106 -0.53 -7.14 5.84
CA VAL A 106 0.42 -6.68 6.84
C VAL A 106 -0.25 -6.61 8.22
N GLY A 107 -1.47 -6.09 8.28
CA GLY A 107 -2.25 -6.04 9.50
C GLY A 107 -2.56 -7.42 10.08
N GLY A 108 -2.95 -8.38 9.24
CA GLY A 108 -3.23 -9.75 9.64
C GLY A 108 -2.00 -10.48 10.17
N VAL A 109 -0.89 -10.47 9.44
CA VAL A 109 0.35 -11.14 9.91
C VAL A 109 0.86 -10.50 11.20
N THR A 110 0.76 -9.16 11.32
CA THR A 110 1.19 -8.42 12.53
C THR A 110 0.30 -8.74 13.73
N LEU A 111 -1.03 -8.81 13.54
CA LEU A 111 -1.97 -9.22 14.59
C LEU A 111 -1.68 -10.64 15.09
N ALA A 112 -1.51 -11.59 14.19
CA ALA A 112 -1.23 -12.97 14.56
C ALA A 112 0.08 -13.10 15.35
N ARG A 113 1.16 -12.45 14.89
CA ARG A 113 2.43 -12.42 15.63
C ARG A 113 2.27 -11.81 17.02
N ALA A 114 1.53 -10.72 17.14
CA ALA A 114 1.34 -10.03 18.41
C ALA A 114 0.41 -10.78 19.37
N LEU A 115 -0.51 -11.63 18.87
CA LEU A 115 -1.35 -12.49 19.70
C LEU A 115 -0.59 -13.65 20.34
N VAL A 116 0.49 -14.12 19.71
CA VAL A 116 1.34 -15.19 20.26
C VAL A 116 2.30 -14.60 21.28
N ALA A 117 2.27 -15.10 22.52
CA ALA A 117 3.20 -14.69 23.56
C ALA A 117 4.64 -15.06 23.14
N GLY A 118 5.49 -14.05 22.93
CA GLY A 118 6.83 -14.23 22.39
C GLY A 118 6.86 -14.44 20.86
N GLY A 119 5.80 -14.09 20.12
CA GLY A 119 5.72 -14.27 18.67
C GLY A 119 6.88 -13.65 17.89
N GLN A 120 7.43 -12.52 18.36
CA GLN A 120 8.64 -11.90 17.77
C GLN A 120 9.87 -12.83 17.80
N LEU A 121 9.96 -13.74 18.78
CA LEU A 121 11.05 -14.71 18.88
C LEU A 121 10.85 -15.91 17.93
N LEU A 122 9.61 -16.16 17.52
CA LEU A 122 9.25 -17.25 16.62
C LEU A 122 9.26 -16.80 15.16
N LEU A 123 8.92 -15.54 14.91
CA LEU A 123 8.85 -14.94 13.58
C LEU A 123 9.36 -13.49 13.63
N ASP A 124 10.63 -13.31 13.26
CA ASP A 124 11.27 -11.99 13.25
C ASP A 124 10.66 -11.05 12.18
N ASP A 125 11.06 -9.77 12.21
CA ASP A 125 10.49 -8.76 11.31
C ASP A 125 10.75 -9.06 9.83
N GLU A 126 11.92 -9.62 9.51
CA GLU A 126 12.30 -9.93 8.14
C GLU A 126 11.47 -11.10 7.60
N SER A 127 11.30 -12.16 8.39
CA SER A 127 10.47 -13.31 8.05
C SER A 127 8.98 -12.96 7.99
N LEU A 128 8.50 -12.08 8.89
CA LEU A 128 7.13 -11.58 8.84
C LEU A 128 6.88 -10.74 7.57
N PHE A 129 7.83 -9.89 7.19
CA PHE A 129 7.76 -9.12 5.95
C PHE A 129 7.73 -10.05 4.72
N ARG A 130 8.64 -11.03 4.65
CA ARG A 130 8.67 -12.02 3.55
C ARG A 130 7.34 -12.76 3.41
N LEU A 131 6.78 -13.21 4.54
CA LEU A 131 5.47 -13.86 4.55
C LEU A 131 4.37 -12.95 3.97
N ALA A 132 4.35 -11.67 4.36
CA ALA A 132 3.39 -10.71 3.82
C ALA A 132 3.60 -10.47 2.31
N ALA A 133 4.86 -10.37 1.86
CA ALA A 133 5.19 -10.20 0.45
C ALA A 133 4.84 -11.43 -0.38
N ASP A 134 5.02 -12.65 0.14
CA ASP A 134 4.61 -13.90 -0.50
C ASP A 134 3.09 -14.00 -0.68
N ILE A 135 2.31 -13.55 0.31
CA ILE A 135 0.85 -13.57 0.24
C ILE A 135 0.33 -12.59 -0.83
N GLU A 136 0.90 -11.39 -0.91
CA GLU A 136 0.50 -10.38 -1.90
C GLU A 136 1.03 -10.72 -3.31
N GLY A 137 2.26 -11.24 -3.40
CA GLY A 137 2.98 -11.52 -4.63
C GLY A 137 3.78 -10.34 -5.20
N HIS A 138 3.74 -9.18 -4.55
CA HIS A 138 4.60 -8.03 -4.86
C HIS A 138 4.86 -7.16 -3.61
N PRO A 139 6.05 -6.53 -3.49
CA PRO A 139 6.47 -5.90 -2.23
C PRO A 139 6.22 -4.39 -2.18
N ASP A 140 5.93 -3.74 -3.30
CA ASP A 140 5.86 -2.27 -3.45
C ASP A 140 4.76 -1.59 -2.60
N ASN A 141 3.65 -2.27 -2.31
CA ASN A 141 2.66 -1.81 -1.33
C ASN A 141 2.86 -2.42 0.07
N VAL A 142 3.37 -3.66 0.16
CA VAL A 142 3.61 -4.36 1.44
C VAL A 142 4.72 -3.68 2.23
N ALA A 143 5.84 -3.38 1.59
CA ALA A 143 7.03 -2.83 2.21
C ALA A 143 6.77 -1.46 2.89
N PRO A 144 6.16 -0.45 2.23
CA PRO A 144 5.78 0.78 2.93
C PRO A 144 4.66 0.57 3.98
N ALA A 145 3.76 -0.40 3.80
CA ALA A 145 2.75 -0.70 4.83
C ALA A 145 3.39 -1.30 6.09
N PHE A 146 4.48 -2.05 5.92
CA PHE A 146 5.23 -2.72 6.99
C PHE A 146 6.23 -1.78 7.68
N TYR A 147 7.08 -1.09 6.90
CA TYR A 147 8.18 -0.26 7.43
C TYR A 147 7.83 1.22 7.56
N GLY A 148 6.84 1.72 6.81
CA GLY A 148 6.54 3.14 6.71
C GLY A 148 7.49 3.86 5.75
N GLY A 149 7.22 5.15 5.57
CA GLY A 149 8.02 6.06 4.75
C GLY A 149 8.02 5.69 3.27
N PHE A 150 9.15 5.98 2.63
CA PHE A 150 9.43 5.59 1.26
C PHE A 150 10.32 4.34 1.27
N VAL A 151 9.94 3.32 0.51
CA VAL A 151 10.65 2.03 0.49
C VAL A 151 10.92 1.63 -0.95
N ILE A 152 12.17 1.23 -1.20
CA ILE A 152 12.62 0.62 -2.45
C ILE A 152 12.61 -0.88 -2.22
N SER A 153 11.79 -1.59 -2.99
CA SER A 153 11.59 -3.03 -2.82
C SER A 153 11.68 -3.77 -4.13
N GLY A 154 11.78 -5.09 -4.05
CA GLY A 154 11.85 -5.94 -5.23
C GLY A 154 12.11 -7.39 -4.83
N ARG A 155 12.46 -8.18 -5.84
CA ARG A 155 12.78 -9.60 -5.70
C ARG A 155 14.18 -9.86 -6.23
N GLU A 156 14.97 -10.58 -5.46
CA GLU A 156 16.26 -11.15 -5.88
C GLU A 156 16.14 -12.66 -5.75
N ASP A 157 16.28 -13.37 -6.88
CA ASP A 157 16.01 -14.80 -6.97
C ASP A 157 14.61 -15.17 -6.44
N ASP A 158 14.55 -15.92 -5.33
CA ASP A 158 13.33 -16.35 -4.64
C ASP A 158 13.07 -15.58 -3.33
N ASP A 159 13.81 -14.51 -3.06
CA ASP A 159 13.65 -13.69 -1.85
C ASP A 159 13.21 -12.24 -2.15
N TRP A 160 12.52 -11.65 -1.19
CA TRP A 160 12.05 -10.26 -1.23
C TRP A 160 13.01 -9.35 -0.46
N TYR A 161 13.33 -8.20 -1.04
CA TYR A 161 14.05 -7.15 -0.33
C TYR A 161 13.20 -5.88 -0.18
N ALA A 162 13.46 -5.14 0.88
CA ALA A 162 12.88 -3.84 1.14
C ALA A 162 13.93 -2.95 1.83
N VAL A 163 14.18 -1.78 1.25
CA VAL A 163 15.17 -0.82 1.73
C VAL A 163 14.46 0.51 1.97
N PRO A 164 14.21 0.89 3.25
CA PRO A 164 13.69 2.20 3.58
C PRO A 164 14.64 3.31 3.14
N ALA A 165 14.08 4.40 2.61
CA ALA A 165 14.80 5.57 2.16
C ALA A 165 14.17 6.85 2.72
N GLY A 166 15.00 7.89 2.87
CA GLY A 166 14.57 9.17 3.40
C GLY A 166 13.64 9.91 2.45
N VAL A 167 12.67 10.63 3.01
CA VAL A 167 11.83 11.59 2.30
C VAL A 167 12.05 12.99 2.88
N ASP A 168 12.23 13.96 2.01
CA ASP A 168 12.31 15.37 2.37
C ASP A 168 10.99 15.79 3.03
N PRO A 169 11.02 16.40 4.23
CA PRO A 169 9.81 16.72 4.99
C PRO A 169 8.91 17.76 4.30
N ARG A 170 9.39 18.42 3.24
CA ARG A 170 8.57 19.30 2.39
C ARG A 170 7.63 18.51 1.48
N VAL A 171 7.88 17.22 1.25
CA VAL A 171 7.09 16.38 0.35
C VAL A 171 5.83 15.89 1.07
N GLY A 172 4.67 16.26 0.54
CA GLY A 172 3.38 15.69 0.87
C GLY A 172 2.69 15.09 -0.36
N ALA A 173 1.43 14.68 -0.21
CA ALA A 173 0.62 14.18 -1.31
C ALA A 173 -0.84 14.62 -1.19
N VAL A 174 -1.45 14.97 -2.32
CA VAL A 174 -2.90 15.01 -2.47
C VAL A 174 -3.33 13.83 -3.33
N VAL A 175 -4.25 13.02 -2.81
CA VAL A 175 -4.83 11.89 -3.53
C VAL A 175 -6.25 12.20 -3.99
N TYR A 176 -6.53 11.93 -5.25
CA TYR A 176 -7.84 12.05 -5.87
C TYR A 176 -8.39 10.65 -6.14
N VAL A 177 -9.44 10.28 -5.43
CA VAL A 177 -10.00 8.92 -5.42
C VAL A 177 -11.34 8.92 -6.18
N PRO A 178 -11.41 8.29 -7.36
CA PRO A 178 -12.66 8.23 -8.11
C PRO A 178 -13.66 7.26 -7.47
N PRO A 179 -14.96 7.42 -7.77
CA PRO A 179 -16.01 6.58 -7.21
C PRO A 179 -15.98 5.14 -7.74
N THR A 180 -15.33 4.87 -8.88
CA THR A 180 -15.33 3.55 -9.54
C THR A 180 -14.01 2.80 -9.27
N PRO A 181 -14.03 1.51 -8.89
CA PRO A 181 -12.83 0.68 -8.77
C PRO A 181 -12.24 0.32 -10.14
N VAL A 182 -10.96 -0.01 -10.16
CA VAL A 182 -10.35 -0.82 -11.24
C VAL A 182 -9.68 -2.03 -10.61
N GLU A 183 -9.97 -3.22 -11.15
CA GLU A 183 -9.29 -4.44 -10.72
C GLU A 183 -7.81 -4.39 -11.13
N THR A 184 -6.90 -4.68 -10.18
CA THR A 184 -5.46 -4.76 -10.45
C THR A 184 -5.13 -5.69 -11.61
N ARG A 185 -5.84 -6.82 -11.72
CA ARG A 185 -5.69 -7.78 -12.82
C ARG A 185 -6.01 -7.17 -14.19
N VAL A 186 -7.05 -6.34 -14.28
CA VAL A 186 -7.41 -5.64 -15.52
C VAL A 186 -6.33 -4.63 -15.87
N ALA A 187 -5.88 -3.82 -14.91
CA ALA A 187 -4.83 -2.82 -15.13
C ALA A 187 -3.47 -3.45 -15.49
N ARG A 188 -3.12 -4.63 -14.94
CA ARG A 188 -1.92 -5.39 -15.31
C ARG A 188 -2.06 -6.03 -16.70
N GLY A 189 -3.25 -6.50 -17.08
CA GLY A 189 -3.50 -7.12 -18.39
C GLY A 189 -3.40 -6.18 -19.59
N LEU A 190 -3.33 -4.86 -19.37
CA LEU A 190 -3.11 -3.86 -20.41
C LEU A 190 -1.62 -3.62 -20.72
N LEU A 191 -0.71 -4.15 -19.91
CA LEU A 191 0.72 -3.89 -20.07
C LEU A 191 1.31 -4.76 -21.17
N PRO A 192 2.15 -4.20 -22.07
CA PRO A 192 2.82 -4.98 -23.10
C PRO A 192 3.86 -5.92 -22.48
N GLU A 193 4.02 -7.11 -23.08
CA GLU A 193 5.06 -8.06 -22.65
C GLU A 193 6.49 -7.57 -22.96
N VAL A 194 6.64 -6.72 -23.96
CA VAL A 194 7.93 -6.19 -24.43
C VAL A 194 7.86 -4.68 -24.55
N VAL A 195 8.89 -4.01 -24.04
CA VAL A 195 9.06 -2.55 -24.15
C VAL A 195 10.32 -2.20 -24.95
N PRO A 196 10.34 -1.09 -25.69
CA PRO A 196 11.55 -0.62 -26.34
C PRO A 196 12.68 -0.35 -25.34
N HIS A 197 13.91 -0.70 -25.69
CA HIS A 197 15.09 -0.43 -24.84
C HIS A 197 15.25 1.06 -24.50
N ALA A 198 14.85 1.96 -25.40
CA ALA A 198 14.90 3.40 -25.16
C ALA A 198 13.96 3.81 -24.00
N ASP A 199 12.75 3.24 -23.96
CA ASP A 199 11.76 3.50 -22.92
C ASP A 199 12.20 2.89 -21.59
N ALA A 200 12.74 1.67 -21.62
CA ALA A 200 13.32 1.02 -20.44
C ALA A 200 14.44 1.88 -19.83
N ALA A 201 15.41 2.32 -20.65
CA ALA A 201 16.51 3.16 -20.19
C ALA A 201 16.03 4.53 -19.67
N ALA A 202 15.08 5.15 -20.38
CA ALA A 202 14.48 6.40 -19.94
C ALA A 202 13.79 6.24 -18.57
N ASN A 203 13.00 5.19 -18.40
CA ASN A 203 12.28 4.91 -17.17
C ASN A 203 13.22 4.62 -16.00
N SER A 204 14.28 3.83 -16.20
CA SER A 204 15.32 3.61 -15.18
C SER A 204 15.96 4.93 -14.75
N GLY A 205 16.24 5.83 -15.69
CA GLY A 205 16.74 7.18 -15.37
C GLY A 205 15.74 8.02 -14.56
N ARG A 206 14.43 7.91 -14.84
CA ARG A 206 13.38 8.58 -14.07
C ARG A 206 13.25 8.03 -12.65
N ALA A 207 13.28 6.71 -12.50
CA ALA A 207 13.23 6.05 -11.18
C ALA A 207 14.42 6.46 -10.30
N ALA A 208 15.64 6.47 -10.85
CA ALA A 208 16.83 6.94 -10.13
C ALA A 208 16.71 8.43 -9.72
N LEU A 209 16.20 9.28 -10.62
CA LEU A 209 15.95 10.69 -10.31
C LEU A 209 14.86 10.85 -9.23
N LEU A 210 13.85 9.98 -9.20
CA LEU A 210 12.76 10.03 -8.22
C LEU A 210 13.27 9.75 -6.81
N VAL A 211 14.16 8.78 -6.63
CA VAL A 211 14.81 8.52 -5.34
C VAL A 211 15.54 9.78 -4.86
N ALA A 212 16.32 10.43 -5.72
CA ALA A 212 17.01 11.68 -5.37
C ALA A 212 16.05 12.85 -5.10
N ALA A 213 14.95 12.93 -5.86
CA ALA A 213 13.95 13.98 -5.71
C ALA A 213 13.22 13.87 -4.36
N LEU A 214 12.74 12.66 -4.02
CA LEU A 214 12.09 12.38 -2.74
C LEU A 214 13.05 12.59 -1.57
N ALA A 215 14.33 12.22 -1.68
CA ALA A 215 15.28 12.31 -0.57
C ALA A 215 15.73 13.74 -0.21
N GLY A 216 15.57 14.73 -1.11
CA GLY A 216 16.06 16.08 -0.82
C GLY A 216 16.09 17.07 -2.00
N ARG A 217 15.67 16.65 -3.19
CA ARG A 217 15.61 17.50 -4.39
C ARG A 217 14.19 17.60 -4.96
N PRO A 218 13.18 18.03 -4.17
CA PRO A 218 11.78 18.02 -4.59
C PRO A 218 11.51 18.87 -5.84
N GLU A 219 12.39 19.83 -6.17
CA GLU A 219 12.36 20.58 -7.42
C GLU A 219 12.42 19.70 -8.69
N HIS A 220 12.88 18.45 -8.57
CA HIS A 220 12.94 17.50 -9.68
C HIS A 220 11.72 16.55 -9.77
N LEU A 221 10.77 16.61 -8.83
CA LEU A 221 9.64 15.67 -8.79
C LEU A 221 8.84 15.61 -10.09
N LEU A 222 8.58 16.75 -10.75
CA LEU A 222 7.83 16.77 -12.02
C LEU A 222 8.55 15.98 -13.11
N ALA A 223 9.87 16.15 -13.21
CA ALA A 223 10.70 15.44 -14.17
C ALA A 223 10.87 13.96 -13.78
N ALA A 224 10.98 13.68 -12.48
CA ALA A 224 11.22 12.36 -11.93
C ALA A 224 10.00 11.42 -12.00
N THR A 225 8.80 11.97 -11.91
CA THR A 225 7.53 11.21 -11.94
C THR A 225 7.04 10.88 -13.35
N ARG A 226 7.85 11.13 -14.39
CA ARG A 226 7.53 10.67 -15.74
C ARG A 226 7.70 9.15 -15.81
N ASP A 227 6.70 8.48 -16.37
CA ASP A 227 6.70 7.05 -16.60
C ASP A 227 6.67 6.75 -18.11
N TYR A 228 7.28 5.64 -18.51
CA TYR A 228 7.26 5.15 -19.89
C TYR A 228 6.74 3.71 -20.02
N LEU A 229 6.41 3.05 -18.90
CA LEU A 229 6.18 1.60 -18.88
C LEU A 229 4.74 1.19 -18.62
N HIS A 230 3.96 1.96 -17.86
CA HIS A 230 2.64 1.48 -17.41
C HIS A 230 1.50 2.50 -17.42
N GLN A 231 1.76 3.80 -17.20
CA GLN A 231 0.65 4.74 -16.98
C GLN A 231 -0.20 4.95 -18.23
N GLU A 232 0.43 5.26 -19.37
CA GLU A 232 -0.30 5.49 -20.62
C GLU A 232 -0.97 4.20 -21.13
N GLN A 233 -0.32 3.05 -20.92
CA GLN A 233 -0.86 1.74 -21.27
C GLN A 233 -2.14 1.40 -20.48
N ARG A 234 -2.30 1.98 -19.28
CA ARG A 234 -3.49 1.81 -18.42
C ARG A 234 -4.65 2.75 -18.74
N GLU A 235 -4.45 3.75 -19.61
CA GLU A 235 -5.49 4.73 -19.99
C GLU A 235 -6.85 4.10 -20.33
N PRO A 236 -6.94 2.99 -21.10
CA PRO A 236 -8.23 2.40 -21.45
C PRO A 236 -9.08 1.96 -20.25
N ALA A 237 -8.46 1.63 -19.11
CA ALA A 237 -9.17 1.25 -17.89
C ALA A 237 -9.53 2.45 -16.99
N MET A 238 -8.87 3.60 -17.15
CA MET A 238 -9.04 4.77 -16.28
C MET A 238 -8.82 6.10 -17.02
N PRO A 239 -9.57 6.39 -18.09
CA PRO A 239 -9.32 7.56 -18.94
C PRO A 239 -9.44 8.88 -18.18
N GLU A 240 -10.38 8.99 -17.23
CA GLU A 240 -10.55 10.19 -16.40
C GLU A 240 -9.35 10.44 -15.47
N SER A 241 -8.75 9.37 -14.93
CA SER A 241 -7.55 9.45 -14.10
C SER A 241 -6.35 9.92 -14.89
N LEU A 242 -6.13 9.38 -16.10
CA LEU A 242 -5.03 9.81 -16.95
C LEU A 242 -5.23 11.26 -17.44
N ALA A 243 -6.46 11.64 -17.77
CA ALA A 243 -6.77 13.03 -18.11
C ALA A 243 -6.42 14.00 -16.96
N LEU A 244 -6.72 13.63 -15.71
CA LEU A 244 -6.34 14.43 -14.54
C LEU A 244 -4.82 14.47 -14.34
N VAL A 245 -4.12 13.34 -14.50
CA VAL A 245 -2.64 13.29 -14.45
C VAL A 245 -2.05 14.25 -15.49
N HIS A 246 -2.50 14.18 -16.75
CA HIS A 246 -2.01 15.05 -17.81
C HIS A 246 -2.29 16.53 -17.52
N ALA A 247 -3.50 16.87 -17.06
CA ALA A 247 -3.88 18.24 -16.72
C ALA A 247 -3.02 18.81 -15.57
N LEU A 248 -2.82 18.05 -14.49
CA LEU A 248 -1.97 18.47 -13.37
C LEU A 248 -0.52 18.67 -13.81
N ARG A 249 0.01 17.73 -14.62
CA ARG A 249 1.39 17.80 -15.11
C ARG A 249 1.62 18.95 -16.08
N ALA A 250 0.62 19.29 -16.90
CA ALA A 250 0.66 20.48 -17.78
C ALA A 250 0.80 21.78 -16.98
N ASP A 251 0.26 21.82 -15.76
CA ASP A 251 0.39 22.94 -14.82
C ASP A 251 1.64 22.85 -13.92
N GLY A 252 2.56 21.94 -14.22
CA GLY A 252 3.81 21.78 -13.48
C GLY A 252 3.72 20.96 -12.20
N ILE A 253 2.61 20.27 -11.95
CA ILE A 253 2.41 19.44 -10.74
C ILE A 253 2.85 18.00 -11.02
N ALA A 254 3.65 17.44 -10.11
CA ALA A 254 4.12 16.07 -10.19
C ALA A 254 2.99 15.09 -9.83
N ALA A 255 2.15 14.76 -10.82
CA ALA A 255 1.05 13.81 -10.67
C ALA A 255 1.37 12.46 -11.34
N VAL A 256 0.87 11.39 -10.73
CA VAL A 256 1.04 9.98 -11.12
C VAL A 256 -0.23 9.18 -10.82
N VAL A 257 -0.36 8.00 -11.43
CA VAL A 257 -1.32 7.00 -10.99
C VAL A 257 -0.79 6.31 -9.73
N SER A 258 -1.60 6.23 -8.69
CA SER A 258 -1.26 5.53 -7.44
C SER A 258 -1.39 4.02 -7.63
N GLY A 259 -0.27 3.29 -7.61
CA GLY A 259 -0.26 1.85 -7.86
C GLY A 259 -0.82 1.50 -9.24
N ALA A 260 -1.82 0.60 -9.28
CA ALA A 260 -2.56 0.27 -10.49
C ALA A 260 -3.73 1.21 -10.79
N GLY A 261 -3.92 2.26 -9.97
CA GLY A 261 -5.03 3.20 -10.07
C GLY A 261 -6.35 2.64 -9.52
N PRO A 262 -7.47 3.36 -9.77
CA PRO A 262 -7.57 4.60 -10.53
C PRO A 262 -7.29 5.89 -9.73
N THR A 263 -6.87 5.81 -8.47
CA THR A 263 -6.46 7.02 -7.72
C THR A 263 -5.29 7.74 -8.40
N VAL A 264 -5.40 9.07 -8.48
CA VAL A 264 -4.31 9.96 -8.89
C VAL A 264 -3.64 10.50 -7.64
N LEU A 265 -2.31 10.39 -7.56
CA LEU A 265 -1.51 11.02 -6.53
C LEU A 265 -0.78 12.22 -7.14
N ALA A 266 -0.89 13.39 -6.50
CA ALA A 266 -0.11 14.57 -6.81
C ALA A 266 0.82 14.90 -5.63
N PHE A 267 2.12 14.90 -5.87
CA PHE A 267 3.08 15.33 -4.85
C PHE A 267 2.94 16.83 -4.58
N THR A 268 3.05 17.19 -3.30
CA THR A 268 2.93 18.58 -2.83
C THR A 268 4.22 19.05 -2.19
N ALA A 269 4.45 20.36 -2.25
CA ALA A 269 5.53 21.04 -1.54
C ALA A 269 4.99 22.27 -0.79
N GLY A 270 3.91 22.07 -0.02
CA GLY A 270 3.21 23.13 0.73
C GLY A 270 2.06 23.81 -0.01
N ASN A 271 1.61 23.26 -1.14
CA ASN A 271 0.51 23.76 -1.97
C ASN A 271 -0.78 22.90 -1.88
N ASP A 272 -0.96 22.17 -0.78
CA ASP A 272 -2.03 21.17 -0.63
C ASP A 272 -3.44 21.76 -0.82
N ARG A 273 -3.68 22.97 -0.28
CA ARG A 273 -4.99 23.63 -0.37
C ARG A 273 -5.42 23.93 -1.81
N GLU A 274 -4.48 24.34 -2.65
CA GLU A 274 -4.75 24.64 -4.05
C GLU A 274 -5.06 23.35 -4.83
N LEU A 275 -4.32 22.28 -4.55
CA LEU A 275 -4.55 20.98 -5.19
C LEU A 275 -5.86 20.34 -4.76
N VAL A 276 -6.26 20.44 -3.50
CA VAL A 276 -7.56 19.92 -3.02
C VAL A 276 -8.73 20.60 -3.75
N ALA A 277 -8.62 21.89 -4.05
CA ALA A 277 -9.65 22.62 -4.80
C ALA A 277 -9.82 22.16 -6.26
N ARG A 278 -8.88 21.37 -6.80
CA ARG A 278 -8.91 20.82 -8.16
C ARG A 278 -9.59 19.45 -8.27
N ALA A 279 -10.15 18.93 -7.17
CA ALA A 279 -10.80 17.63 -7.18
C ALA A 279 -11.95 17.57 -8.21
N PRO A 280 -11.95 16.58 -9.13
CA PRO A 280 -13.09 16.38 -10.03
C PRO A 280 -14.38 16.12 -9.26
N ARG A 281 -15.51 16.49 -9.85
CA ARG A 281 -16.83 16.30 -9.23
C ARG A 281 -17.07 14.81 -8.95
N GLY A 282 -17.44 14.48 -7.72
CA GLY A 282 -17.76 13.11 -7.30
C GLY A 282 -16.55 12.28 -6.89
N TRP A 283 -15.34 12.83 -6.96
CA TRP A 283 -14.13 12.19 -6.45
C TRP A 283 -13.90 12.59 -5.00
N ALA A 284 -13.48 11.64 -4.16
CA ALA A 284 -12.96 11.97 -2.85
C ALA A 284 -11.55 12.53 -2.98
N CYS A 285 -11.17 13.45 -2.10
CA CYS A 285 -9.88 14.12 -2.16
C CYS A 285 -9.30 14.26 -0.75
N HIS A 286 -8.04 13.84 -0.57
CA HIS A 286 -7.37 13.89 0.72
C HIS A 286 -5.96 14.46 0.57
N ALA A 287 -5.63 15.46 1.39
CA ALA A 287 -4.25 15.84 1.62
C ALA A 287 -3.67 14.91 2.70
N LEU A 288 -2.65 14.14 2.34
CA LEU A 288 -2.02 13.13 3.17
C LEU A 288 -0.53 13.46 3.31
N SER A 289 0.00 13.30 4.52
CA SER A 289 1.45 13.35 4.72
C SER A 289 2.06 11.99 4.39
N VAL A 290 3.36 11.99 4.12
CA VAL A 290 4.14 10.75 4.14
C VAL A 290 4.14 10.24 5.57
N GLU A 291 3.65 9.02 5.74
CA GLU A 291 3.60 8.37 7.04
C GLU A 291 4.97 7.77 7.33
N ALA A 292 5.59 8.12 8.46
CA ALA A 292 6.90 7.61 8.81
C ALA A 292 6.84 6.18 9.37
N ALA A 293 5.72 5.81 10.00
CA ALA A 293 5.55 4.52 10.64
C ALA A 293 4.72 3.55 9.79
N GLY A 294 5.25 2.35 9.55
CA GLY A 294 4.48 1.23 8.99
C GLY A 294 3.47 0.69 9.99
N ALA A 295 3.23 -0.62 10.00
CA ALA A 295 2.27 -1.22 10.93
C ALA A 295 2.68 -0.99 12.40
N LEU A 296 1.73 -0.55 13.21
CA LEU A 296 1.93 -0.26 14.63
C LEU A 296 1.01 -1.15 15.46
N VAL A 297 1.60 -1.92 16.38
CA VAL A 297 0.86 -2.64 17.43
C VAL A 297 0.59 -1.65 18.56
N GLY A 298 -0.68 -1.49 18.92
CA GLY A 298 -1.11 -0.71 20.08
C GLY A 298 -1.49 -1.61 21.24
N ASP A 299 -1.50 -1.02 22.45
CA ASP A 299 -2.08 -1.60 23.65
C ASP A 299 -3.61 -1.72 23.57
#